data_AF-A0A3D8QPF7-F1
#
_entry.id   AF-A0A3D8QPF7-F1
#
_cell.length_a   1.000
_cell.length_b   1.000
_cell.length_c   1.000
_cell.angle_alpha   90.00
_cell.angle_beta   90.00
_cell.angle_gamma   90.00
#
_symmetry.space_group_name_H-M   'P 1'
#
loop_
_entity.id
_entity.type
_entity.pdbx_description
1 polymer ?
#
loop_
_entity_poly.entity_id
_entity_poly.type
_entity_poly.pdbx_seq_one_letter_code
_entity_poly.pdbx_strand_id
1 'polypeptide(L)'
;MSGTDISLAKRTRARGRKVKTGCHTCKARHVKCDEAKPACLKCSSSGRTCDGYGTVLVSLEEALAAVDSLPRPFRNKQERRCFEHFRHRAVPELLGYDRGPGFWNGLVLQLSQCSPAVMHAMLALSTLYEVLHTPTAKESTENGRLFLQQYNKAIRLLCSPQSTESVESILSCCILFICLENFRGNHEIALNHLRNGLKILHDWRLKEGLLASERSIQEVIVCIFRRLDIQATTFLDSRKPELDITLAFGGPTQPYCYSTESFANLHEAKICLDNILIRLLYTLTSVKSPRQHSPLPGQQNRMVSARRDVLQGLAAPLSQWKEAFDDIVMREESNMETKDLQLSVLLALHHQTMSLMLQIRVNESSDAQSQTVIDDAQFEKTIHLSKSLINSSSATQENSYAADSGVIAPLYFTAMNASNPHLRQQAIELLRLVKWKEGFWEAEVAATIAENILYIAQNGIKGIMVTGGIPELAKLHCF
;
A
#
# COMPACT_ATOMS: atom_id res chain seq x y z
N MET A 1 -79.50 -28.07 -14.82
CA MET A 1 -78.41 -27.92 -13.85
C MET A 1 -77.13 -27.67 -14.64
N SER A 2 -76.85 -26.40 -14.93
CA SER A 2 -75.70 -25.94 -15.70
C SER A 2 -74.55 -25.64 -14.75
N GLY A 3 -73.59 -26.55 -14.65
CA GLY A 3 -72.35 -26.35 -13.91
C GLY A 3 -71.29 -25.70 -14.79
N THR A 4 -71.01 -24.42 -14.54
CA THR A 4 -69.86 -23.69 -15.08
C THR A 4 -68.61 -24.02 -14.27
N ASP A 5 -67.67 -24.74 -14.87
CA ASP A 5 -66.32 -24.95 -14.32
C ASP A 5 -65.45 -23.71 -14.61
N ILE A 6 -65.12 -22.96 -13.57
CA ILE A 6 -64.20 -21.81 -13.65
C ILE A 6 -62.78 -22.34 -13.44
N SER A 7 -62.03 -22.49 -14.54
CA SER A 7 -60.60 -22.80 -14.49
C SER A 7 -59.81 -21.63 -13.89
N LEU A 8 -59.24 -21.81 -12.71
CA LEU A 8 -58.30 -20.88 -12.09
C LEU A 8 -57.01 -20.78 -12.92
N ALA A 9 -56.84 -19.66 -13.64
CA ALA A 9 -55.61 -19.36 -14.36
C ALA A 9 -54.41 -19.26 -13.39
N LYS A 10 -53.40 -20.12 -13.56
CA LYS A 10 -52.11 -19.99 -12.87
C LYS A 10 -51.45 -18.66 -13.24
N ARG A 11 -51.31 -17.76 -12.27
CA ARG A 11 -50.53 -16.53 -12.39
C ARG A 11 -49.08 -16.85 -12.72
N THR A 12 -48.68 -16.63 -13.97
CA THR A 12 -47.28 -16.60 -14.40
C THR A 12 -46.58 -15.41 -13.75
N ARG A 13 -45.47 -15.67 -13.03
CA ARG A 13 -44.64 -14.60 -12.43
C ARG A 13 -44.08 -13.70 -13.52
N ALA A 14 -44.48 -12.43 -13.52
CA ALA A 14 -43.84 -11.40 -14.32
C ALA A 14 -42.34 -11.31 -13.97
N ARG A 15 -41.47 -11.62 -14.94
CA ARG A 15 -40.02 -11.46 -14.80
C ARG A 15 -39.66 -9.97 -14.90
N GLY A 16 -39.77 -9.26 -13.78
CA GLY A 16 -39.29 -7.88 -13.69
C GLY A 16 -37.77 -7.78 -13.81
N ARG A 17 -37.29 -6.66 -14.36
CA ARG A 17 -35.86 -6.31 -14.52
C ARG A 17 -35.14 -6.46 -13.16
N LYS A 18 -34.10 -7.30 -13.09
CA LYS A 18 -33.28 -7.49 -11.88
C LYS A 18 -32.59 -6.16 -11.53
N VAL A 19 -32.85 -5.62 -10.34
CA VAL A 19 -32.16 -4.43 -9.82
C VAL A 19 -30.78 -4.86 -9.33
N LYS A 20 -29.71 -4.30 -9.90
CA LYS A 20 -28.31 -4.69 -9.59
C LYS A 20 -27.82 -4.16 -8.22
N THR A 21 -28.56 -3.24 -7.61
CA THR A 21 -28.16 -2.41 -6.46
C THR A 21 -28.78 -2.81 -5.12
N GLY A 22 -29.61 -3.86 -5.07
CA GLY A 22 -30.22 -4.31 -3.81
C GLY A 22 -29.25 -4.90 -2.77
N CYS A 23 -29.65 -4.91 -1.49
CA CYS A 23 -28.86 -5.46 -0.39
C CYS A 23 -28.59 -6.96 -0.56
N HIS A 24 -27.51 -7.46 0.05
CA HIS A 24 -27.10 -8.87 -0.10
C HIS A 24 -28.19 -9.85 0.36
N THR A 25 -28.85 -9.55 1.48
CA THR A 25 -29.94 -10.38 2.02
C THR A 25 -31.13 -10.47 1.06
N CYS A 26 -31.51 -9.36 0.40
CA CYS A 26 -32.60 -9.35 -0.58
C CYS A 26 -32.20 -10.04 -1.89
N LYS A 27 -30.94 -9.89 -2.32
CA LYS A 27 -30.38 -10.60 -3.48
C LYS A 27 -30.38 -12.12 -3.26
N ALA A 28 -29.88 -12.60 -2.13
CA ALA A 28 -29.89 -14.03 -1.76
C ALA A 28 -31.32 -14.60 -1.75
N ARG A 29 -32.27 -13.81 -1.25
CA ARG A 29 -33.70 -14.15 -1.22
C ARG A 29 -34.41 -14.03 -2.58
N HIS A 30 -33.73 -13.55 -3.62
CA HIS A 30 -34.31 -13.30 -4.94
C HIS A 30 -35.56 -12.39 -4.90
N VAL A 31 -35.58 -11.43 -3.97
CA VAL A 31 -36.66 -10.43 -3.82
C VAL A 31 -36.15 -9.04 -4.17
N LYS A 32 -37.00 -8.22 -4.79
CA LYS A 32 -36.67 -6.83 -5.15
C LYS A 32 -36.38 -6.02 -3.88
N CYS A 33 -35.18 -5.47 -3.73
CA CYS A 33 -34.84 -4.59 -2.61
C CYS A 33 -35.39 -3.17 -2.83
N ASP A 34 -35.73 -2.50 -1.74
CA ASP A 34 -36.19 -1.11 -1.69
C ASP A 34 -35.06 -0.09 -1.50
N GLU A 35 -33.83 -0.54 -1.25
CA GLU A 35 -32.62 0.30 -1.19
C GLU A 35 -32.57 1.34 -0.06
N ALA A 36 -33.48 1.28 0.91
CA ALA A 36 -33.44 2.11 2.11
C ALA A 36 -32.20 1.82 2.98
N LYS A 37 -31.60 2.87 3.55
CA LYS A 37 -30.43 2.82 4.46
C LYS A 37 -30.84 3.28 5.87
N PRO A 38 -30.25 2.73 6.95
CA PRO A 38 -29.14 1.77 6.99
C PRO A 38 -29.54 0.31 6.71
N ALA A 39 -30.82 -0.04 6.82
CA ALA A 39 -31.36 -1.36 6.52
C ALA A 39 -32.59 -1.27 5.59
N CYS A 40 -32.73 -2.21 4.65
CA CYS A 40 -33.88 -2.23 3.74
C CYS A 40 -35.16 -2.60 4.48
N LEU A 41 -36.28 -2.02 4.06
CA LEU A 41 -37.58 -2.25 4.69
C LEU A 41 -37.98 -3.73 4.61
N LYS A 42 -37.57 -4.45 3.55
CA LYS A 42 -37.87 -5.90 3.43
C LYS A 42 -37.09 -6.79 4.38
N CYS A 43 -35.91 -6.37 4.82
CA CYS A 43 -35.14 -7.08 5.83
C CYS A 43 -35.75 -6.78 7.20
N SER A 44 -35.92 -5.48 7.51
CA SER A 44 -36.48 -5.00 8.78
C SER A 44 -37.89 -5.52 9.06
N SER A 45 -38.81 -5.43 8.10
CA SER A 45 -40.19 -5.93 8.25
C SER A 45 -40.27 -7.45 8.36
N SER A 46 -39.23 -8.16 7.93
CA SER A 46 -39.17 -9.63 8.01
C SER A 46 -38.37 -10.13 9.22
N GLY A 47 -37.95 -9.23 10.11
CA GLY A 47 -37.15 -9.54 11.30
C GLY A 47 -35.74 -10.06 10.99
N ARG A 48 -35.19 -9.76 9.81
CA ARG A 48 -33.85 -10.21 9.38
C ARG A 48 -32.86 -9.06 9.42
N THR A 49 -31.64 -9.36 9.83
CA THR A 49 -30.50 -8.46 9.68
C THR A 49 -30.31 -8.13 8.21
N CYS A 50 -30.14 -6.85 7.89
CA CYS A 50 -29.87 -6.40 6.54
C CYS A 50 -28.36 -6.31 6.37
N ASP A 51 -27.77 -7.18 5.57
CA ASP A 51 -26.31 -7.29 5.38
C ASP A 51 -25.72 -6.14 4.53
N GLY A 52 -26.43 -5.01 4.43
CA GLY A 52 -25.98 -3.82 3.73
C GLY A 52 -25.97 -3.91 2.20
N TYR A 53 -25.41 -2.86 1.58
CA TYR A 53 -25.36 -2.64 0.14
C TYR A 53 -23.90 -2.46 -0.28
N GLY A 54 -23.37 -3.38 -1.10
CA GLY A 54 -22.00 -3.32 -1.56
C GLY A 54 -21.66 -4.41 -2.57
N THR A 55 -20.48 -4.30 -3.18
CA THR A 55 -19.96 -5.28 -4.11
C THR A 55 -19.55 -6.51 -3.32
N VAL A 56 -20.25 -7.63 -3.48
CA VAL A 56 -19.63 -8.93 -3.19
C VAL A 56 -18.41 -8.93 -4.09
N LEU A 57 -17.21 -8.92 -3.50
CA LEU A 57 -16.00 -9.40 -4.17
C LEU A 57 -16.43 -10.71 -4.83
N VAL A 58 -16.66 -10.70 -6.14
CA VAL A 58 -16.63 -11.95 -6.91
C VAL A 58 -15.26 -12.48 -6.56
N SER A 59 -15.24 -13.56 -5.78
CA SER A 59 -14.10 -13.83 -4.91
C SER A 59 -12.85 -13.76 -5.77
N LEU A 60 -11.87 -12.93 -5.37
CA LEU A 60 -10.60 -12.94 -6.07
C LEU A 60 -10.09 -14.39 -6.12
N GLU A 61 -10.45 -15.23 -5.14
CA GLU A 61 -10.21 -16.67 -5.09
C GLU A 61 -10.88 -17.46 -6.23
N GLU A 62 -12.12 -17.13 -6.63
CA GLU A 62 -12.77 -17.74 -7.80
C GLU A 62 -12.07 -17.32 -9.10
N ALA A 63 -11.64 -16.05 -9.19
CA ALA A 63 -10.85 -15.57 -10.31
C ALA A 63 -9.42 -16.14 -10.31
N LEU A 64 -8.84 -16.42 -9.14
CA LEU A 64 -7.53 -17.06 -8.93
C LEU A 64 -7.57 -18.54 -9.30
N ALA A 65 -8.64 -19.26 -8.92
CA ALA A 65 -8.86 -20.66 -9.26
C ALA A 65 -9.05 -20.85 -10.78
N ALA A 66 -9.63 -19.87 -11.47
CA ALA A 66 -9.77 -19.89 -12.92
C ALA A 66 -8.41 -19.78 -13.67
N VAL A 67 -7.37 -19.18 -13.04
CA VAL A 67 -6.03 -19.00 -13.65
C VAL A 67 -5.32 -20.33 -13.92
N ASP A 68 -5.54 -21.35 -13.08
CA ASP A 68 -4.95 -22.68 -13.26
C ASP A 68 -5.64 -23.49 -14.38
N SER A 69 -6.76 -23.03 -14.92
CA SER A 69 -7.57 -23.75 -15.91
C SER A 69 -7.43 -23.26 -17.37
N LEU A 70 -6.77 -22.13 -17.61
CA LEU A 70 -6.57 -21.60 -18.97
C LEU A 70 -5.31 -22.18 -19.66
N PRO A 71 -5.34 -22.46 -20.98
CA PRO A 71 -4.14 -22.80 -21.75
C PRO A 71 -3.15 -21.63 -21.68
N ARG A 72 -2.06 -21.82 -20.94
CA ARG A 72 -1.08 -20.76 -20.69
C ARG A 72 -0.27 -20.50 -21.97
N PRO A 73 -0.30 -19.28 -22.57
CA PRO A 73 0.32 -19.02 -23.86
C PRO A 73 1.82 -18.71 -23.71
N PHE A 74 2.57 -19.60 -23.07
CA PHE A 74 4.03 -19.44 -22.99
C PHE A 74 4.65 -19.71 -24.35
N ARG A 75 5.41 -18.75 -24.89
CA ARG A 75 6.01 -18.88 -26.23
C ARG A 75 7.22 -19.80 -26.23
N ASN A 76 7.88 -19.97 -25.08
CA ASN A 76 9.08 -20.77 -24.94
C ASN A 76 9.27 -21.25 -23.49
N LYS A 77 10.20 -22.18 -23.28
CA LYS A 77 10.54 -22.74 -21.96
C LYS A 77 11.03 -21.68 -20.97
N GLN A 78 11.71 -20.64 -21.47
CA GLN A 78 12.25 -19.56 -20.64
C GLN A 78 11.14 -18.73 -20.00
N GLU A 79 10.11 -18.35 -20.77
CA GLU A 79 8.95 -17.62 -20.26
C GLU A 79 8.20 -18.43 -19.21
N ARG A 80 8.01 -19.73 -19.44
CA ARG A 80 7.40 -20.63 -18.45
C ARG A 80 8.23 -20.69 -17.16
N ARG A 81 9.56 -20.85 -17.27
CA ARG A 81 10.45 -20.91 -16.11
C ARG A 81 10.36 -19.64 -15.27
N CYS A 82 10.53 -18.48 -15.90
CA CYS A 82 10.47 -17.19 -15.21
C CYS A 82 9.07 -16.90 -14.67
N PHE A 83 8.00 -17.32 -15.34
CA PHE A 83 6.64 -17.20 -14.80
C PHE A 83 6.47 -18.02 -13.51
N GLU A 84 6.86 -19.30 -13.52
CA GLU A 84 6.76 -20.15 -12.33
C GLU A 84 7.68 -19.65 -11.21
N HIS A 85 8.88 -19.18 -11.54
CA HIS A 85 9.78 -18.54 -10.58
C HIS A 85 9.11 -17.29 -9.96
N PHE A 86 8.47 -16.45 -10.76
CA PHE A 86 7.76 -15.28 -10.26
C PHE A 86 6.65 -15.68 -9.28
N ARG A 87 5.79 -16.62 -9.69
CA ARG A 87 4.66 -17.12 -8.87
C ARG A 87 5.12 -17.72 -7.54
N HIS A 88 6.19 -18.51 -7.55
CA HIS A 88 6.60 -19.31 -6.39
C HIS A 88 7.71 -18.70 -5.54
N ARG A 89 8.50 -17.75 -6.07
CA ARG A 89 9.63 -17.14 -5.36
C ARG A 89 9.47 -15.63 -5.21
N ALA A 90 9.25 -14.90 -6.30
CA ALA A 90 9.15 -13.44 -6.24
C ALA A 90 7.88 -12.97 -5.49
N VAL A 91 6.71 -13.56 -5.77
CA VAL A 91 5.43 -13.14 -5.14
C VAL A 91 5.46 -13.21 -3.61
N PRO A 92 5.92 -14.32 -2.97
CA PRO A 92 6.06 -14.36 -1.52
C PRO A 92 6.96 -13.27 -0.91
N GLU A 93 8.04 -12.87 -1.61
CA GLU A 93 8.93 -11.79 -1.16
C GLU A 93 8.31 -10.41 -1.38
N LEU A 94 7.68 -10.18 -2.54
CA LEU A 94 6.98 -8.93 -2.87
C LEU A 94 5.85 -8.62 -1.88
N LEU A 95 5.14 -9.65 -1.41
CA LEU A 95 4.06 -9.54 -0.43
C LEU A 95 4.55 -9.37 1.02
N GLY A 96 5.78 -9.79 1.32
CA GLY A 96 6.29 -9.85 2.69
C GLY A 96 5.45 -10.76 3.59
N TYR A 97 4.83 -10.17 4.62
CA TYR A 97 3.99 -10.88 5.59
C TYR A 97 2.51 -10.90 5.21
N ASP A 98 2.05 -9.99 4.34
CA ASP A 98 0.65 -9.87 3.94
C ASP A 98 0.27 -10.99 2.95
N ARG A 99 -0.59 -11.92 3.38
CA ARG A 99 -1.09 -13.01 2.53
C ARG A 99 -2.44 -12.69 1.88
N GLY A 100 -2.97 -11.49 2.07
CA GLY A 100 -4.26 -11.11 1.53
C GLY A 100 -4.34 -11.23 0.00
N PRO A 101 -5.55 -11.45 -0.53
CA PRO A 101 -5.78 -11.40 -1.96
C PRO A 101 -5.42 -10.02 -2.50
N GLY A 102 -4.65 -9.94 -3.59
CA GLY A 102 -4.25 -8.64 -4.11
C GLY A 102 -3.56 -8.66 -5.46
N PHE A 103 -2.72 -7.64 -5.65
CA PHE A 103 -2.07 -7.37 -6.93
C PHE A 103 -1.10 -8.48 -7.33
N TRP A 104 -0.20 -8.87 -6.43
CA TRP A 104 0.93 -9.77 -6.74
C TRP A 104 0.53 -11.24 -6.92
N ASN A 105 -0.31 -11.75 -6.02
CA ASN A 105 -0.76 -13.14 -6.04
C ASN A 105 -1.98 -13.37 -6.93
N GLY A 106 -2.58 -12.32 -7.52
CA GLY A 106 -3.75 -12.44 -8.39
C GLY A 106 -3.71 -11.58 -9.64
N LEU A 107 -3.92 -10.28 -9.50
CA LEU A 107 -4.16 -9.41 -10.65
C LEU A 107 -3.01 -9.42 -11.67
N VAL A 108 -1.76 -9.33 -11.23
CA VAL A 108 -0.60 -9.29 -12.15
C VAL A 108 -0.43 -10.62 -12.88
N LEU A 109 -0.68 -11.75 -12.21
CA LEU A 109 -0.63 -13.08 -12.81
C LEU A 109 -1.71 -13.22 -13.89
N GLN A 110 -2.93 -12.76 -13.61
CA GLN A 110 -4.04 -12.75 -14.57
C GLN A 110 -3.74 -11.84 -15.77
N LEU A 111 -3.32 -10.61 -15.52
CA LEU A 111 -3.03 -9.65 -16.59
C LEU A 111 -1.86 -10.11 -17.44
N SER A 112 -0.85 -10.75 -16.87
CA SER A 112 0.27 -11.30 -17.66
C SER A 112 -0.18 -12.33 -18.71
N GLN A 113 -1.27 -13.06 -18.48
CA GLN A 113 -1.78 -14.03 -19.45
C GLN A 113 -2.48 -13.36 -20.65
N CYS A 114 -3.02 -12.16 -20.46
CA CYS A 114 -3.81 -11.44 -21.46
C CYS A 114 -3.06 -10.24 -22.08
N SER A 115 -2.05 -9.71 -21.40
CA SER A 115 -1.24 -8.55 -21.80
C SER A 115 0.21 -8.97 -22.01
N PRO A 116 0.71 -8.93 -23.27
CA PRO A 116 2.12 -9.18 -23.55
C PRO A 116 3.05 -8.18 -22.86
N ALA A 117 2.63 -6.91 -22.68
CA ALA A 117 3.44 -5.94 -21.96
C ALA A 117 3.62 -6.32 -20.49
N VAL A 118 2.54 -6.68 -19.80
CA VAL A 118 2.57 -7.11 -18.39
C VAL A 118 3.39 -8.38 -18.24
N MET A 119 3.23 -9.36 -19.15
CA MET A 119 4.05 -10.57 -19.17
C MET A 119 5.54 -10.21 -19.22
N HIS A 120 5.97 -9.41 -20.18
CA HIS A 120 7.38 -9.05 -20.33
C HIS A 120 7.92 -8.26 -19.12
N ALA A 121 7.15 -7.34 -18.54
CA ALA A 121 7.56 -6.61 -17.33
C ALA A 121 7.69 -7.55 -16.11
N MET A 122 6.75 -8.47 -15.93
CA MET A 122 6.78 -9.47 -14.85
C MET A 122 7.94 -10.44 -15.00
N LEU A 123 8.23 -10.91 -16.22
CA LEU A 123 9.38 -11.77 -16.50
C LEU A 123 10.69 -11.05 -16.22
N ALA A 124 10.79 -9.75 -16.55
CA ALA A 124 11.96 -8.94 -16.20
C ALA A 124 12.17 -8.90 -14.68
N LEU A 125 11.11 -8.73 -13.90
CA LEU A 125 11.20 -8.72 -12.43
C LEU A 125 11.61 -10.09 -11.89
N SER A 126 11.01 -11.16 -12.41
CA SER A 126 11.37 -12.53 -12.09
C SER A 126 12.86 -12.81 -12.32
N THR A 127 13.40 -12.39 -13.46
CA THR A 127 14.82 -12.58 -13.78
C THR A 127 15.75 -11.84 -12.82
N LEU A 128 15.32 -10.69 -12.28
CA LEU A 128 16.11 -9.94 -11.31
C LEU A 128 16.16 -10.67 -9.95
N TYR A 129 15.07 -11.32 -9.54
CA TYR A 129 15.07 -12.21 -8.38
C TYR A 129 15.90 -13.48 -8.60
N GLU A 130 15.92 -14.04 -9.82
CA GLU A 130 16.82 -15.16 -10.15
C GLU A 130 18.29 -14.74 -9.98
N VAL A 131 18.68 -13.54 -10.41
CA VAL A 131 20.07 -13.04 -10.27
C VAL A 131 20.56 -13.03 -8.82
N LEU A 132 19.72 -12.64 -7.87
CA LEU A 132 20.10 -12.59 -6.45
C LEU A 132 20.46 -13.95 -5.88
N HIS A 133 19.74 -14.99 -6.30
CA HIS A 133 19.82 -16.32 -5.71
C HIS A 133 20.77 -17.25 -6.49
N THR A 134 21.41 -16.75 -7.55
CA THR A 134 22.26 -17.56 -8.44
C THR A 134 23.74 -17.20 -8.29
N PRO A 135 24.59 -18.12 -7.78
CA PRO A 135 25.97 -17.80 -7.41
C PRO A 135 26.98 -17.81 -8.56
N THR A 136 26.61 -18.17 -9.80
CA THR A 136 27.57 -18.26 -10.91
C THR A 136 27.61 -16.99 -11.77
N ALA A 137 28.83 -16.52 -12.08
CA ALA A 137 29.04 -15.31 -12.90
C ALA A 137 28.51 -15.42 -14.35
N LYS A 138 28.38 -16.65 -14.87
CA LYS A 138 27.84 -16.89 -16.20
C LYS A 138 26.31 -16.73 -16.22
N GLU A 139 25.62 -17.31 -15.25
CA GLU A 139 24.16 -17.21 -15.14
C GLU A 139 23.72 -15.78 -14.79
N SER A 140 24.49 -15.06 -13.97
CA SER A 140 24.20 -13.64 -13.68
C SER A 140 24.29 -12.76 -14.93
N THR A 141 25.26 -13.00 -15.80
CA THR A 141 25.41 -12.26 -17.08
C THR A 141 24.28 -12.57 -18.05
N GLU A 142 23.90 -13.85 -18.19
CA GLU A 142 22.80 -14.27 -19.06
C GLU A 142 21.44 -13.73 -18.55
N ASN A 143 21.20 -13.82 -17.24
CA ASN A 143 20.00 -13.29 -16.62
C ASN A 143 19.93 -11.76 -16.73
N GLY A 144 21.07 -11.04 -16.63
CA GLY A 144 21.14 -9.61 -16.87
C GLY A 144 20.75 -9.22 -18.31
N ARG A 145 21.22 -9.99 -19.30
CA ARG A 145 20.79 -9.81 -20.71
C ARG A 145 19.29 -10.09 -20.87
N LEU A 146 18.79 -11.17 -20.26
CA LEU A 146 17.39 -11.53 -20.34
C LEU A 146 16.49 -10.46 -19.70
N PHE A 147 16.86 -9.97 -18.51
CA PHE A 147 16.20 -8.85 -17.84
C PHE A 147 16.04 -7.65 -18.81
N LEU A 148 17.14 -7.19 -19.40
CA LEU A 148 17.12 -6.05 -20.34
C LEU A 148 16.26 -6.34 -21.58
N GLN A 149 16.29 -7.57 -22.10
CA GLN A 149 15.45 -7.95 -23.23
C GLN A 149 13.96 -7.91 -22.89
N GLN A 150 13.57 -8.46 -21.75
CA GLN A 150 12.17 -8.49 -21.31
C GLN A 150 11.67 -7.08 -20.98
N TYR A 151 12.47 -6.30 -20.24
CA TYR A 151 12.20 -4.90 -19.94
C TYR A 151 11.93 -4.08 -21.21
N ASN A 152 12.83 -4.15 -22.20
CA ASN A 152 12.69 -3.41 -23.45
C ASN A 152 11.55 -3.93 -24.36
N LYS A 153 11.17 -5.21 -24.25
CA LYS A 153 9.96 -5.71 -24.94
C LYS A 153 8.70 -5.09 -24.35
N ALA A 154 8.59 -5.03 -23.02
CA ALA A 154 7.45 -4.40 -22.35
C ALA A 154 7.31 -2.92 -22.74
N ILE A 155 8.40 -2.14 -22.70
CA ILE A 155 8.38 -0.72 -23.11
C ILE A 155 7.96 -0.57 -24.58
N ARG A 156 8.51 -1.36 -25.50
CA ARG A 156 8.14 -1.28 -26.93
C ARG A 156 6.67 -1.55 -27.17
N LEU A 157 6.05 -2.47 -26.42
CA LEU A 157 4.63 -2.77 -26.54
C LEU A 157 3.78 -1.61 -26.00
N LEU A 158 4.16 -1.03 -24.87
CA LEU A 158 3.45 0.11 -24.28
C LEU A 158 3.56 1.38 -25.13
N CYS A 159 4.73 1.63 -25.72
CA CYS A 159 4.99 2.79 -26.56
C CYS A 159 4.57 2.61 -28.03
N SER A 160 4.04 1.44 -28.40
CA SER A 160 3.59 1.18 -29.76
C SER A 160 2.39 2.08 -30.11
N PRO A 161 2.39 2.75 -31.28
CA PRO A 161 1.24 3.54 -31.73
C PRO A 161 -0.04 2.69 -31.89
N GLN A 162 0.12 1.38 -32.09
CA GLN A 162 -0.97 0.41 -32.21
C GLN A 162 -1.22 -0.36 -30.90
N SER A 163 -0.75 0.15 -29.76
CA SER A 163 -0.96 -0.51 -28.46
C SER A 163 -2.45 -0.64 -28.17
N THR A 164 -2.88 -1.88 -27.89
CA THR A 164 -4.24 -2.21 -27.43
C THR A 164 -4.26 -2.52 -25.92
N GLU A 165 -3.20 -2.12 -25.20
CA GLU A 165 -3.07 -2.38 -23.77
C GLU A 165 -4.17 -1.63 -23.00
N SER A 166 -4.81 -2.34 -22.08
CA SER A 166 -5.84 -1.76 -21.23
C SER A 166 -5.23 -0.88 -20.15
N VAL A 167 -6.03 0.01 -19.55
CA VAL A 167 -5.55 0.94 -18.52
C VAL A 167 -4.99 0.19 -17.31
N GLU A 168 -5.64 -0.89 -16.88
CA GLU A 168 -5.16 -1.75 -15.81
C GLU A 168 -3.84 -2.46 -16.15
N SER A 169 -3.60 -2.80 -17.42
CA SER A 169 -2.33 -3.39 -17.88
C SER A 169 -1.20 -2.37 -17.88
N ILE A 170 -1.47 -1.14 -18.34
CA ILE A 170 -0.52 -0.02 -18.31
C ILE A 170 -0.13 0.32 -16.86
N LEU A 171 -1.12 0.45 -15.97
CA LEU A 171 -0.88 0.71 -14.54
C LEU A 171 -0.13 -0.43 -13.85
N SER A 172 -0.41 -1.68 -14.21
CA SER A 172 0.34 -2.84 -13.72
C SER A 172 1.79 -2.83 -14.19
N CYS A 173 2.04 -2.42 -15.44
CA CYS A 173 3.40 -2.21 -15.92
C CYS A 173 4.11 -1.08 -15.16
N CYS A 174 3.43 0.04 -14.86
CA CYS A 174 4.01 1.09 -14.02
C CYS A 174 4.44 0.54 -12.65
N ILE A 175 3.58 -0.22 -11.97
CA ILE A 175 3.90 -0.86 -10.67
C ILE A 175 5.13 -1.79 -10.79
N LEU A 176 5.16 -2.63 -11.82
CA LEU A 176 6.29 -3.53 -12.08
C LEU A 176 7.59 -2.77 -12.35
N PHE A 177 7.55 -1.70 -13.15
CA PHE A 177 8.72 -0.87 -13.42
C PHE A 177 9.19 -0.10 -12.19
N ILE A 178 8.29 0.40 -11.34
CA ILE A 178 8.69 1.01 -10.06
C ILE A 178 9.52 0.01 -9.24
N CYS A 179 9.05 -1.24 -9.13
CA CYS A 179 9.78 -2.27 -8.41
C CYS A 179 11.13 -2.62 -9.06
N LEU A 180 11.16 -2.77 -10.39
CA LEU A 180 12.39 -3.04 -11.14
C LEU A 180 13.45 -1.95 -10.94
N GLU A 181 13.04 -0.68 -11.01
CA GLU A 181 13.95 0.44 -10.86
C GLU A 181 14.42 0.61 -9.41
N ASN A 182 13.52 0.48 -8.42
CA ASN A 182 13.90 0.53 -7.00
C ASN A 182 14.87 -0.59 -6.63
N PHE A 183 14.60 -1.81 -7.11
CA PHE A 183 15.46 -2.94 -6.86
C PHE A 183 16.89 -2.69 -7.41
N ARG A 184 16.99 -2.06 -8.59
CA ARG A 184 18.27 -1.64 -9.20
C ARG A 184 18.87 -0.36 -8.61
N GLY A 185 18.20 0.31 -7.67
CA GLY A 185 18.64 1.58 -7.06
C GLY A 185 18.37 2.83 -7.92
N ASN A 186 17.60 2.71 -9.01
CA ASN A 186 17.26 3.80 -9.93
C ASN A 186 16.01 4.58 -9.45
N HIS A 187 16.08 5.12 -8.22
CA HIS A 187 14.94 5.75 -7.54
C HIS A 187 14.27 6.89 -8.32
N GLU A 188 15.04 7.70 -9.07
CA GLU A 188 14.48 8.79 -9.90
C GLU A 188 13.56 8.26 -11.02
N ILE A 189 13.95 7.15 -11.66
CA ILE A 189 13.14 6.53 -12.70
C ILE A 189 11.90 5.88 -12.08
N ALA A 190 12.07 5.22 -10.93
CA ALA A 190 10.95 4.68 -10.16
C ALA A 190 9.93 5.77 -9.79
N LEU A 191 10.40 6.92 -9.31
CA LEU A 191 9.55 8.09 -9.04
C LEU A 191 8.82 8.56 -10.30
N ASN A 192 9.48 8.62 -11.45
CA ASN A 192 8.83 9.01 -12.70
C ASN A 192 7.72 8.02 -13.11
N HIS A 193 7.93 6.71 -12.95
CA HIS A 193 6.86 5.72 -13.16
C HIS A 193 5.70 5.89 -12.18
N LEU A 194 6.00 6.17 -10.90
CA LEU A 194 4.98 6.44 -9.88
C LEU A 194 4.14 7.67 -10.23
N ARG A 195 4.78 8.80 -10.54
CA ARG A 195 4.10 10.06 -10.92
C ARG A 195 3.19 9.88 -12.13
N ASN A 196 3.71 9.25 -13.19
CA ASN A 196 2.92 9.05 -14.41
C ASN A 196 1.80 8.02 -14.19
N GLY A 197 2.05 6.96 -13.43
CA GLY A 197 1.02 5.99 -13.04
C GLY A 197 -0.11 6.62 -12.22
N LEU A 198 0.22 7.49 -11.26
CA LEU A 198 -0.78 8.20 -10.45
C LEU A 198 -1.65 9.15 -11.30
N LYS A 199 -1.09 9.81 -12.33
CA LYS A 199 -1.87 10.62 -13.27
C LYS A 199 -2.87 9.77 -14.08
N ILE A 200 -2.40 8.65 -14.64
CA ILE A 200 -3.26 7.72 -15.39
C ILE A 200 -4.35 7.15 -14.48
N LEU A 201 -4.00 6.79 -13.25
CA LEU A 201 -4.94 6.28 -12.25
C LEU A 201 -5.99 7.34 -11.91
N HIS A 202 -5.59 8.59 -11.69
CA HIS A 202 -6.51 9.70 -11.45
C HIS A 202 -7.53 9.84 -12.60
N ASP A 203 -7.06 9.86 -13.84
CA ASP A 203 -7.93 9.97 -15.01
C ASP A 203 -8.88 8.77 -15.15
N TRP A 204 -8.39 7.56 -14.84
CA TRP A 204 -9.21 6.36 -14.84
C TRP A 204 -10.30 6.38 -13.76
N ARG A 205 -10.05 7.04 -12.62
CA ARG A 205 -11.01 7.17 -11.52
C ARG A 205 -12.11 8.18 -11.79
N LEU A 206 -11.85 9.17 -12.64
CA LEU A 206 -12.87 10.12 -13.09
C LEU A 206 -13.83 9.53 -14.13
N LYS A 207 -13.50 8.38 -14.71
CA LYS A 207 -14.32 7.74 -15.75
C LYS A 207 -15.62 7.19 -15.16
N GLU A 208 -16.75 7.73 -15.62
CA GLU A 208 -18.08 7.23 -15.26
C GLU A 208 -18.42 5.91 -15.99
N GLY A 209 -19.38 5.15 -15.45
CA GLY A 209 -19.94 3.97 -16.13
C GLY A 209 -19.10 2.69 -16.04
N LEU A 210 -18.03 2.64 -15.24
CA LEU A 210 -17.23 1.43 -15.02
C LEU A 210 -18.09 0.27 -14.48
N LEU A 211 -17.84 -0.93 -15.01
CA LEU A 211 -18.42 -2.18 -14.52
C LEU A 211 -17.93 -2.47 -13.09
N ALA A 212 -18.70 -3.27 -12.35
CA ALA A 212 -18.32 -3.65 -10.99
C ALA A 212 -16.98 -4.38 -10.91
N SER A 213 -16.66 -5.20 -11.92
CA SER A 213 -15.37 -5.89 -12.04
C SER A 213 -14.21 -4.92 -12.27
N GLU A 214 -14.39 -3.92 -13.14
CA GLU A 214 -13.38 -2.88 -13.40
C GLU A 214 -13.11 -2.04 -12.14
N ARG A 215 -14.15 -1.72 -11.37
CA ARG A 215 -13.99 -1.02 -10.08
C ARG A 215 -13.21 -1.87 -9.07
N SER A 216 -13.46 -3.17 -9.01
CA SER A 216 -12.70 -4.07 -8.13
C SER A 216 -11.22 -4.11 -8.49
N ILE A 217 -10.89 -4.16 -9.79
CA ILE A 217 -9.50 -4.10 -10.27
C ILE A 217 -8.88 -2.74 -9.93
N GLN A 218 -9.63 -1.67 -10.12
CA GLN A 218 -9.21 -0.32 -9.78
C GLN A 218 -8.84 -0.19 -8.30
N GLU A 219 -9.64 -0.72 -7.38
CA GLU A 219 -9.33 -0.69 -5.94
C GLU A 219 -8.06 -1.45 -5.58
N VAL A 220 -7.83 -2.63 -6.20
CA VAL A 220 -6.58 -3.39 -6.01
C VAL A 220 -5.35 -2.57 -6.46
N ILE A 221 -5.45 -1.90 -7.61
CA ILE A 221 -4.39 -1.03 -8.14
C ILE A 221 -4.18 0.20 -7.24
N VAL A 222 -5.25 0.85 -6.79
CA VAL A 222 -5.19 1.99 -5.85
C VAL A 222 -4.45 1.60 -4.57
N CYS A 223 -4.71 0.41 -4.02
CA CYS A 223 -4.06 -0.05 -2.80
C CYS A 223 -2.53 -0.20 -2.96
N ILE A 224 -2.04 -0.57 -4.14
CA ILE A 224 -0.59 -0.64 -4.39
C ILE A 224 0.00 0.75 -4.64
N PHE A 225 -0.65 1.58 -5.45
CA PHE A 225 -0.18 2.95 -5.68
C PHE A 225 -0.14 3.77 -4.39
N ARG A 226 -1.10 3.59 -3.47
CA ARG A 226 -1.07 4.19 -2.14
C ARG A 226 0.18 3.78 -1.38
N ARG A 227 0.49 2.47 -1.32
CA ARG A 227 1.69 1.96 -0.65
C ARG A 227 2.98 2.50 -1.27
N LEU A 228 3.09 2.50 -2.58
CA LEU A 228 4.25 3.05 -3.29
C LEU A 228 4.41 4.56 -3.06
N ASP A 229 3.31 5.32 -3.00
CA ASP A 229 3.35 6.77 -2.73
C ASP A 229 3.68 7.09 -1.27
N ILE A 230 3.21 6.26 -0.32
CA ILE A 230 3.67 6.30 1.08
C ILE A 230 5.18 6.07 1.14
N GLN A 231 5.68 4.98 0.55
CA GLN A 231 7.11 4.64 0.57
C GLN A 231 7.97 5.74 -0.06
N ALA A 232 7.57 6.26 -1.22
CA ALA A 232 8.28 7.36 -1.88
C ALA A 232 8.28 8.63 -1.01
N THR A 233 7.19 8.91 -0.30
CA THR A 233 7.06 10.09 0.56
C THR A 233 7.83 9.96 1.87
N THR A 234 7.85 8.78 2.49
CA THR A 234 8.65 8.55 3.70
C THR A 234 10.13 8.52 3.38
N PHE A 235 10.51 8.01 2.20
CA PHE A 235 11.88 8.01 1.72
C PHE A 235 12.38 9.43 1.40
N LEU A 236 11.59 10.21 0.67
CA LEU A 236 11.92 11.58 0.28
C LEU A 236 11.04 12.59 1.04
N ASP A 237 11.49 13.02 2.22
CA ASP A 237 10.76 13.94 3.13
C ASP A 237 10.19 15.22 2.48
N SER A 238 10.80 15.69 1.39
CA SER A 238 10.34 16.87 0.65
C SER A 238 9.22 16.59 -0.35
N ARG A 239 8.95 15.31 -0.65
CA ARG A 239 7.89 14.88 -1.57
C ARG A 239 6.54 15.04 -0.89
N LYS A 240 5.58 15.61 -1.61
CA LYS A 240 4.17 15.54 -1.25
C LYS A 240 3.57 14.28 -1.89
N PRO A 241 2.72 13.51 -1.19
CA PRO A 241 1.92 12.48 -1.82
C PRO A 241 1.10 13.04 -2.97
N GLU A 242 1.09 12.32 -4.09
CA GLU A 242 0.40 12.69 -5.32
C GLU A 242 -0.92 11.95 -5.49
N LEU A 243 -1.14 10.86 -4.76
CA LEU A 243 -2.43 10.18 -4.74
C LEU A 243 -3.51 11.12 -4.20
N ASP A 244 -4.54 11.37 -5.02
CA ASP A 244 -5.63 12.24 -4.62
C ASP A 244 -6.50 11.60 -3.52
N ILE A 245 -6.32 12.13 -2.32
CA ILE A 245 -7.02 11.78 -1.09
C ILE A 245 -8.53 12.07 -1.25
N THR A 246 -8.94 13.14 -1.92
CA THR A 246 -10.35 13.53 -2.00
C THR A 246 -11.18 12.52 -2.78
N LEU A 247 -10.61 12.01 -3.87
CA LEU A 247 -11.23 10.94 -4.62
C LEU A 247 -11.01 9.60 -3.89
N ALA A 248 -9.81 9.31 -3.38
CA ALA A 248 -9.47 8.01 -2.76
C ALA A 248 -10.32 7.68 -1.52
N PHE A 249 -11.00 8.68 -0.94
CA PHE A 249 -11.82 8.56 0.27
C PHE A 249 -13.29 8.95 0.08
N GLY A 250 -13.79 9.00 -1.16
CA GLY A 250 -15.23 9.21 -1.40
C GLY A 250 -15.72 10.63 -1.08
N GLY A 251 -15.09 11.65 -1.65
CA GLY A 251 -15.61 13.02 -1.64
C GLY A 251 -15.64 13.71 -0.28
N PRO A 252 -16.02 15.01 -0.23
CA PRO A 252 -15.88 15.84 0.97
C PRO A 252 -16.82 15.48 2.14
N THR A 253 -17.83 14.65 1.91
CA THR A 253 -19.00 14.51 2.81
C THR A 253 -19.25 13.09 3.34
N GLN A 254 -18.43 12.09 2.99
CA GLN A 254 -18.57 10.76 3.60
C GLN A 254 -17.66 10.59 4.83
N PRO A 255 -18.16 10.00 5.93
CA PRO A 255 -17.36 9.71 7.11
C PRO A 255 -16.16 8.82 6.74
N TYR A 256 -15.01 9.38 7.06
CA TYR A 256 -13.65 8.90 6.87
C TYR A 256 -13.38 7.69 7.77
N CYS A 257 -12.73 6.67 7.23
CA CYS A 257 -12.71 5.32 7.79
C CYS A 257 -14.13 4.72 7.83
N TYR A 258 -14.27 3.47 7.42
CA TYR A 258 -15.30 2.66 8.04
C TYR A 258 -15.09 2.82 9.56
N SER A 259 -16.11 3.26 10.30
CA SER A 259 -16.11 3.10 11.76
C SER A 259 -16.11 1.59 12.01
N THR A 260 -14.95 0.96 11.89
CA THR A 260 -14.80 -0.45 12.14
C THR A 260 -14.71 -0.57 13.64
N GLU A 261 -15.85 -0.83 14.26
CA GLU A 261 -15.86 -1.37 15.63
C GLU A 261 -14.98 -2.65 15.71
N SER A 262 -14.78 -3.36 14.58
CA SER A 262 -13.81 -4.43 14.43
C SER A 262 -13.38 -4.64 12.96
N PHE A 263 -12.21 -5.26 12.75
CA PHE A 263 -11.75 -5.72 11.43
C PHE A 263 -12.13 -7.18 11.17
N ALA A 264 -12.31 -7.56 9.91
CA ALA A 264 -12.54 -8.95 9.52
C ALA A 264 -11.24 -9.78 9.47
N ASN A 265 -10.11 -9.15 9.10
CA ASN A 265 -8.79 -9.78 9.02
C ASN A 265 -7.66 -8.73 9.10
N LEU A 266 -6.42 -9.19 9.30
CA LEU A 266 -5.24 -8.32 9.36
C LEU A 266 -4.99 -7.53 8.06
N HIS A 267 -5.41 -8.05 6.91
CA HIS A 267 -5.28 -7.37 5.62
C HIS A 267 -6.16 -6.10 5.55
N GLU A 268 -7.39 -6.18 6.05
CA GLU A 268 -8.28 -5.02 6.18
C GLU A 268 -7.68 -3.97 7.13
N ALA A 269 -7.16 -4.41 8.28
CA ALA A 269 -6.48 -3.53 9.23
C ALA A 269 -5.31 -2.78 8.58
N LYS A 270 -4.50 -3.48 7.76
CA LYS A 270 -3.39 -2.89 6.99
C LYS A 270 -3.84 -1.82 6.01
N ILE A 271 -4.86 -2.11 5.20
CA ILE A 271 -5.43 -1.13 4.25
C ILE A 271 -5.91 0.12 4.99
N CYS A 272 -6.59 -0.06 6.13
CA CYS A 272 -7.08 1.03 6.95
C CYS A 272 -5.92 1.88 7.53
N LEU A 273 -4.84 1.25 7.98
CA LEU A 273 -3.67 1.96 8.49
C LEU A 273 -2.98 2.79 7.39
N ASP A 274 -2.80 2.22 6.19
CA ASP A 274 -2.25 2.93 5.02
C ASP A 274 -3.08 4.16 4.65
N ASN A 275 -4.40 4.08 4.79
CA ASN A 275 -5.31 5.20 4.55
C ASN A 275 -5.10 6.36 5.53
N ILE A 276 -4.86 6.05 6.80
CA ILE A 276 -4.55 7.04 7.82
C ILE A 276 -3.15 7.63 7.53
N LEU A 277 -2.18 6.79 7.18
CA LEU A 277 -0.79 7.20 6.92
C LEU A 277 -0.66 8.15 5.74
N ILE A 278 -1.27 7.85 4.59
CA ILE A 278 -1.20 8.75 3.42
C ILE A 278 -1.78 10.13 3.74
N ARG A 279 -2.85 10.19 4.55
CA ARG A 279 -3.47 11.45 4.99
C ARG A 279 -2.59 12.23 5.96
N LEU A 280 -1.94 11.53 6.90
CA LEU A 280 -0.93 12.12 7.78
C LEU A 280 0.20 12.73 6.95
N LEU A 281 0.81 11.95 6.06
CA LEU A 281 1.92 12.41 5.21
C LEU A 281 1.53 13.60 4.33
N TYR A 282 0.35 13.60 3.73
CA TYR A 282 -0.14 14.72 2.95
C TYR A 282 -0.30 15.99 3.79
N THR A 283 -0.84 15.85 5.00
CA THR A 283 -0.99 16.98 5.93
C THR A 283 0.36 17.54 6.35
N LEU A 284 1.34 16.67 6.61
CA LEU A 284 2.69 17.07 7.01
C LEU A 284 3.48 17.76 5.88
N THR A 285 3.30 17.32 4.64
CA THR A 285 4.08 17.80 3.47
C THR A 285 3.44 19.00 2.76
N SER A 286 2.14 19.25 2.98
CA SER A 286 1.37 20.34 2.34
C SER A 286 1.86 21.78 2.60
N VAL A 287 2.81 21.98 3.51
CA VAL A 287 3.28 23.32 3.94
C VAL A 287 4.52 23.80 3.19
N LYS A 288 5.24 22.93 2.45
CA LYS A 288 6.44 23.35 1.70
C LYS A 288 6.11 23.79 0.28
N SER A 289 5.50 24.98 0.13
CA SER A 289 5.75 25.84 -1.04
C SER A 289 5.33 27.31 -0.77
N PRO A 290 6.25 28.18 -0.33
CA PRO A 290 6.22 29.58 -0.70
C PRO A 290 7.11 29.77 -1.93
N ARG A 291 6.72 29.22 -3.08
CA ARG A 291 7.28 29.72 -4.34
C ARG A 291 6.49 30.96 -4.74
N GLN A 292 7.16 32.11 -4.51
CA GLN A 292 6.98 33.43 -5.12
C GLN A 292 6.11 34.51 -4.44
N HIS A 293 5.27 34.20 -3.44
CA HIS A 293 4.65 35.26 -2.62
C HIS A 293 4.64 34.87 -1.14
N SER A 294 5.30 35.68 -0.30
CA SER A 294 5.17 35.58 1.15
C SER A 294 3.70 35.79 1.53
N PRO A 295 3.01 34.80 2.14
CA PRO A 295 1.64 34.99 2.59
C PRO A 295 1.59 36.13 3.61
N LEU A 296 0.49 36.89 3.62
CA LEU A 296 0.24 37.86 4.69
C LEU A 296 0.28 37.15 6.06
N PRO A 297 0.77 37.78 7.14
CA PRO A 297 0.88 37.16 8.47
C PRO A 297 -0.41 36.48 8.96
N GLY A 298 -1.57 37.06 8.65
CA GLY A 298 -2.88 36.48 8.99
C GLY A 298 -3.32 35.26 8.15
N GLN A 299 -2.73 35.03 6.97
CA GLN A 299 -2.94 33.81 6.19
C GLN A 299 -2.07 32.66 6.70
N GLN A 300 -0.83 32.94 7.08
CA GLN A 300 0.09 31.95 7.63
C GLN A 300 -0.42 31.38 8.95
N ASN A 301 -0.91 32.23 9.87
CA ASN A 301 -1.50 31.78 11.14
C ASN A 301 -2.74 30.89 10.94
N ARG A 302 -3.60 31.21 9.95
CA ARG A 302 -4.77 30.39 9.60
C ARG A 302 -4.41 29.04 8.99
N MET A 303 -3.36 28.98 8.18
CA MET A 303 -2.87 27.71 7.62
C MET A 303 -2.28 26.81 8.70
N VAL A 304 -1.54 27.38 9.65
CA VAL A 304 -0.97 26.65 10.78
C VAL A 304 -2.07 26.12 11.71
N SER A 305 -3.10 26.93 12.01
CA SER A 305 -4.24 26.49 12.82
C SER A 305 -5.03 25.39 12.12
N ALA A 306 -5.38 25.55 10.85
CA ALA A 306 -6.11 24.53 10.09
C ALA A 306 -5.33 23.21 9.98
N ARG A 307 -4.00 23.27 9.82
CA ARG A 307 -3.14 22.07 9.85
C ARG A 307 -3.19 21.38 11.21
N ARG A 308 -3.12 22.15 12.30
CA ARG A 308 -3.21 21.61 13.66
C ARG A 308 -4.55 20.91 13.86
N ASP A 309 -5.65 21.52 13.43
CA ASP A 309 -6.99 20.94 13.55
C ASP A 309 -7.09 19.61 12.77
N VAL A 310 -6.52 19.54 11.56
CA VAL A 310 -6.47 18.30 10.78
C VAL A 310 -5.62 17.23 11.46
N LEU A 311 -4.43 17.59 11.98
CA LEU A 311 -3.57 16.64 12.70
C LEU A 311 -4.25 16.14 13.98
N GLN A 312 -4.84 17.02 14.78
CA GLN A 312 -5.62 16.63 15.96
C GLN A 312 -6.79 15.73 15.59
N GLY A 313 -7.44 15.98 14.45
CA GLY A 313 -8.49 15.13 13.90
C GLY A 313 -8.03 13.73 13.47
N LEU A 314 -6.72 13.49 13.28
CA LEU A 314 -6.17 12.17 12.96
C LEU A 314 -5.90 11.31 14.21
N ALA A 315 -5.85 11.91 15.40
CA ALA A 315 -5.60 11.16 16.64
C ALA A 315 -6.75 10.18 16.94
N ALA A 316 -8.01 10.62 16.80
CA ALA A 316 -9.17 9.76 17.06
C ALA A 316 -9.26 8.55 16.12
N PRO A 317 -9.14 8.69 14.77
CA PRO A 317 -9.08 7.54 13.87
C PRO A 317 -7.92 6.57 14.18
N LEU A 318 -6.75 7.09 14.57
CA LEU A 318 -5.59 6.25 14.89
C LEU A 318 -5.78 5.45 16.20
N SER A 319 -6.46 6.03 17.19
CA SER A 319 -6.86 5.33 18.41
C SER A 319 -7.96 4.29 18.15
N GLN A 320 -8.99 4.64 17.38
CA GLN A 320 -10.05 3.70 16.99
C GLN A 320 -9.50 2.51 16.20
N TRP A 321 -8.56 2.77 15.28
CA TRP A 321 -7.85 1.71 14.57
C TRP A 321 -7.13 0.77 15.55
N LYS A 322 -6.49 1.31 16.61
CA LYS A 322 -5.77 0.49 17.59
C LYS A 322 -6.71 -0.40 18.40
N GLU A 323 -7.84 0.12 18.83
CA GLU A 323 -8.86 -0.64 19.55
C GLU A 323 -9.39 -1.80 18.69
N ALA A 324 -9.76 -1.52 17.44
CA ALA A 324 -10.24 -2.54 16.51
C ALA A 324 -9.15 -3.56 16.13
N PHE A 325 -7.89 -3.13 16.05
CA PHE A 325 -6.74 -4.00 15.80
C PHE A 325 -6.44 -4.92 16.99
N ASP A 326 -6.50 -4.40 18.22
CA ASP A 326 -6.28 -5.20 19.42
C ASP A 326 -7.37 -6.26 19.57
N ASP A 327 -8.63 -5.91 19.29
CA ASP A 327 -9.75 -6.85 19.34
C ASP A 327 -9.54 -8.04 18.39
N ILE A 328 -9.11 -7.81 17.14
CA ILE A 328 -8.85 -8.92 16.21
C ILE A 328 -7.61 -9.73 16.60
N VAL A 329 -6.55 -9.08 17.10
CA VAL A 329 -5.35 -9.80 17.57
C VAL A 329 -5.70 -10.71 18.75
N MET A 330 -6.48 -10.23 19.72
CA MET A 330 -6.92 -11.02 20.86
C MET A 330 -7.87 -12.15 20.46
N ARG A 331 -8.76 -11.91 19.49
CA ARG A 331 -9.73 -12.90 19.02
C ARG A 331 -9.08 -14.05 18.27
N GLU A 332 -8.08 -13.76 17.45
CA GLU A 332 -7.45 -14.72 16.55
C GLU A 332 -6.09 -15.24 17.03
N GLU A 333 -5.60 -14.80 18.21
CA GLU A 333 -4.24 -15.09 18.72
C GLU A 333 -3.86 -16.58 18.61
N SER A 334 -4.78 -17.48 18.98
CA SER A 334 -4.56 -18.93 18.96
C SER A 334 -4.60 -19.57 17.57
N ASN A 335 -5.13 -18.87 16.57
CA ASN A 335 -5.29 -19.35 15.19
C ASN A 335 -4.22 -18.77 14.24
N MET A 336 -3.45 -17.77 14.66
CA MET A 336 -2.49 -17.09 13.80
C MET A 336 -1.32 -18.00 13.39
N GLU A 337 -1.06 -18.09 12.09
CA GLU A 337 0.18 -18.67 11.59
C GLU A 337 1.37 -17.74 11.86
N THR A 338 2.60 -18.24 11.68
CA THR A 338 3.83 -17.44 11.86
C THR A 338 3.81 -16.14 11.05
N LYS A 339 3.31 -16.16 9.80
CA LYS A 339 3.24 -14.94 8.99
C LYS A 339 2.16 -13.96 9.47
N ASP A 340 1.06 -14.45 10.05
CA ASP A 340 0.02 -13.59 10.62
C ASP A 340 0.52 -12.91 11.89
N LEU A 341 1.28 -13.64 12.72
CA LEU A 341 2.00 -13.07 13.86
C LEU A 341 3.02 -12.00 13.42
N GLN A 342 3.78 -12.26 12.36
CA GLN A 342 4.72 -11.26 11.82
C GLN A 342 3.99 -10.04 11.27
N LEU A 343 2.88 -10.23 10.58
CA LEU A 343 2.05 -9.13 10.08
C LEU A 343 1.44 -8.32 11.23
N SER A 344 0.97 -8.96 12.30
CA SER A 344 0.42 -8.25 13.45
C SER A 344 1.49 -7.40 14.16
N VAL A 345 2.70 -7.94 14.35
CA VAL A 345 3.84 -7.19 14.90
C VAL A 345 4.23 -6.03 13.97
N LEU A 346 4.23 -6.23 12.66
CA LEU A 346 4.50 -5.19 11.68
C LEU A 346 3.46 -4.06 11.75
N LEU A 347 2.16 -4.39 11.81
CA LEU A 347 1.09 -3.40 11.92
C LEU A 347 1.19 -2.61 13.24
N ALA A 348 1.54 -3.28 14.34
CA ALA A 348 1.80 -2.62 15.62
C ALA A 348 3.00 -1.66 15.53
N LEU A 349 4.08 -2.03 14.82
CA LEU A 349 5.25 -1.17 14.59
C LEU A 349 4.88 0.08 13.79
N HIS A 350 4.12 -0.08 12.71
CA HIS A 350 3.70 1.03 11.87
C HIS A 350 2.76 1.97 12.63
N HIS A 351 1.79 1.43 13.38
CA HIS A 351 0.92 2.22 14.25
C HIS A 351 1.70 3.03 15.29
N GLN A 352 2.67 2.41 15.96
CA GLN A 352 3.52 3.07 16.94
C GLN A 352 4.32 4.21 16.31
N THR A 353 4.91 3.97 15.13
CA THR A 353 5.68 4.98 14.38
C THR A 353 4.80 6.15 13.96
N MET A 354 3.59 5.88 13.47
CA MET A 354 2.61 6.90 13.11
C MET A 354 2.15 7.73 14.31
N SER A 355 1.94 7.08 15.46
CA SER A 355 1.56 7.74 16.71
C SER A 355 2.66 8.70 17.17
N LEU A 356 3.93 8.28 17.12
CA LEU A 356 5.09 9.13 17.39
C LEU A 356 5.17 10.30 16.41
N MET A 357 5.03 10.04 15.11
CA MET A 357 5.05 11.07 14.07
C MET A 357 3.95 12.12 14.31
N LEU A 358 2.75 11.70 14.70
CA LEU A 358 1.66 12.61 15.01
C LEU A 358 1.97 13.46 16.26
N GLN A 359 2.43 12.83 17.34
CA GLN A 359 2.76 13.51 18.60
C GLN A 359 3.85 14.58 18.41
N ILE A 360 4.97 14.25 17.74
CA ILE A 360 6.05 15.20 17.44
C ILE A 360 5.48 16.43 16.73
N ARG A 361 4.66 16.21 15.70
CA ARG A 361 4.25 17.25 14.75
C ARG A 361 3.10 18.12 15.22
N VAL A 362 2.22 17.61 16.10
CA VAL A 362 1.21 18.44 16.78
C VAL A 362 1.89 19.42 17.73
N ASN A 363 2.93 18.96 18.43
CA ASN A 363 3.58 19.69 19.51
C ASN A 363 4.66 20.69 19.07
N GLU A 364 5.19 20.59 17.83
CA GLU A 364 6.09 21.58 17.21
C GLU A 364 5.52 23.02 17.16
N SER A 365 4.22 23.20 17.41
CA SER A 365 3.50 24.48 17.24
C SER A 365 3.00 25.13 18.53
N SER A 366 3.17 24.47 19.68
CA SER A 366 2.97 25.06 21.00
C SER A 366 4.25 25.76 21.42
N ASP A 367 4.16 26.98 21.97
CA ASP A 367 5.26 27.89 22.30
C ASP A 367 6.57 27.21 22.71
N ALA A 368 7.70 27.78 22.27
CA ALA A 368 9.09 27.30 22.45
C ALA A 368 9.54 27.00 23.90
N GLN A 369 8.64 27.11 24.89
CA GLN A 369 8.86 26.83 26.30
C GLN A 369 8.25 25.48 26.77
N SER A 370 7.41 24.84 25.95
CA SER A 370 6.79 23.54 26.27
C SER A 370 7.24 22.48 25.28
N GLN A 371 8.53 22.13 25.29
CA GLN A 371 9.01 20.90 24.66
C GLN A 371 8.34 19.74 25.41
N THR A 372 7.30 19.16 24.82
CA THR A 372 6.75 17.89 25.30
C THR A 372 7.84 16.85 25.09
N VAL A 373 8.45 16.45 26.20
CA VAL A 373 9.42 15.35 26.22
C VAL A 373 8.64 14.11 25.80
N ILE A 374 8.88 13.65 24.58
CA ILE A 374 8.39 12.35 24.16
C ILE A 374 9.11 11.31 24.99
N ASP A 375 8.33 10.46 25.63
CA ASP A 375 8.84 9.37 26.45
C ASP A 375 9.70 8.43 25.60
N ASP A 376 10.95 8.24 26.03
CA ASP A 376 11.90 7.29 25.44
C ASP A 376 11.30 5.89 25.32
N ALA A 377 10.40 5.50 26.23
CA ALA A 377 9.70 4.21 26.18
C ALA A 377 8.92 3.98 24.87
N GLN A 378 8.43 5.05 24.23
CA GLN A 378 7.73 4.93 22.94
C GLN A 378 8.69 4.58 21.78
N PHE A 379 9.93 5.08 21.83
CA PHE A 379 10.97 4.72 20.87
C PHE A 379 11.54 3.33 21.16
N GLU A 380 11.74 2.98 22.43
CA GLU A 380 12.13 1.62 22.86
C GLU A 380 11.17 0.56 22.33
N LYS A 381 9.85 0.82 22.38
CA LYS A 381 8.84 -0.06 21.81
C LYS A 381 9.01 -0.24 20.30
N THR A 382 9.34 0.82 19.56
CA THR A 382 9.62 0.76 18.11
C THR A 382 10.83 -0.12 17.81
N ILE A 383 11.91 0.03 18.60
CA ILE A 383 13.13 -0.79 18.52
C ILE A 383 12.82 -2.26 18.84
N HIS A 384 12.06 -2.54 19.91
CA HIS A 384 11.70 -3.89 20.33
C HIS A 384 10.88 -4.63 19.25
N LEU A 385 9.85 -3.99 18.71
CA LEU A 385 9.02 -4.57 17.63
C LEU A 385 9.87 -4.84 16.37
N SER A 386 10.73 -3.89 15.99
CA SER A 386 11.65 -4.05 14.85
C SER A 386 12.62 -5.21 15.06
N LYS A 387 13.21 -5.33 16.25
CA LYS A 387 14.12 -6.43 16.61
C LYS A 387 13.43 -7.79 16.55
N SER A 388 12.17 -7.89 16.99
CA SER A 388 11.37 -9.12 16.88
C SER A 388 11.17 -9.55 15.43
N LEU A 389 10.86 -8.61 14.53
CA LEU A 389 10.70 -8.88 13.10
C LEU A 389 12.02 -9.28 12.44
N ILE A 390 13.12 -8.59 12.76
CA ILE A 390 14.45 -8.93 12.23
C ILE A 390 14.88 -10.32 12.70
N ASN A 391 14.66 -10.67 13.96
CA ASN A 391 15.04 -11.98 14.49
C ASN A 391 14.17 -13.14 13.97
N SER A 392 12.91 -12.87 13.62
CA SER A 392 12.01 -13.87 13.03
C SER A 392 12.16 -13.97 11.51
N SER A 393 12.98 -13.11 10.90
CA SER A 393 13.28 -13.15 9.47
C SER A 393 14.16 -14.35 9.14
N SER A 394 13.87 -15.02 8.02
CA SER A 394 14.61 -16.19 7.58
C SER A 394 16.00 -15.82 7.06
N ALA A 395 17.00 -16.68 7.21
CA ALA A 395 18.33 -16.50 6.60
C ALA A 395 18.27 -16.33 5.06
N THR A 396 17.20 -16.79 4.41
CA THR A 396 16.95 -16.63 2.97
C THR A 396 16.56 -15.21 2.54
N GLN A 397 16.35 -14.27 3.46
CA GLN A 397 16.07 -12.86 3.12
C GLN A 397 17.31 -12.02 2.83
N GLU A 398 18.52 -12.58 2.93
CA GLU A 398 19.75 -11.89 2.52
C GLU A 398 19.67 -11.47 1.04
N ASN A 399 19.79 -10.17 0.78
CA ASN A 399 19.68 -9.51 -0.52
C ASN A 399 18.28 -9.56 -1.16
N SER A 400 17.20 -9.83 -0.44
CA SER A 400 15.82 -9.82 -1.00
C SER A 400 15.27 -8.40 -1.22
N TYR A 401 14.24 -8.29 -2.07
CA TYR A 401 13.46 -7.06 -2.28
C TYR A 401 11.99 -7.32 -1.90
N ALA A 402 11.44 -6.50 -1.01
CA ALA A 402 10.02 -6.46 -0.72
C ALA A 402 9.40 -5.22 -1.37
N ALA A 403 8.23 -5.36 -2.00
CA ALA A 403 7.48 -4.22 -2.51
C ALA A 403 6.62 -3.55 -1.41
N ASP A 404 6.47 -4.21 -0.26
CA ASP A 404 5.76 -3.66 0.89
C ASP A 404 6.70 -2.92 1.86
N SER A 405 6.12 -2.11 2.75
CA SER A 405 6.88 -1.40 3.78
C SER A 405 7.17 -2.33 4.95
N GLY A 406 8.38 -2.29 5.49
CA GLY A 406 8.79 -3.09 6.64
C GLY A 406 9.42 -2.25 7.76
N VAL A 407 10.57 -2.70 8.25
CA VAL A 407 11.21 -2.12 9.44
C VAL A 407 12.12 -0.93 9.14
N ILE A 408 12.52 -0.71 7.88
CA ILE A 408 13.56 0.28 7.55
C ILE A 408 13.08 1.70 7.85
N ALA A 409 11.89 2.07 7.38
CA ALA A 409 11.36 3.42 7.60
C ALA A 409 11.10 3.74 9.10
N PRO A 410 10.48 2.84 9.91
CA PRO A 410 10.37 3.00 11.36
C PRO A 410 11.70 3.16 12.10
N LEU A 411 12.70 2.34 11.76
CA LEU A 411 14.02 2.41 12.37
C LEU A 411 14.74 3.70 12.01
N TYR A 412 14.69 4.09 10.73
CA TYR A 412 15.25 5.35 10.28
C TYR A 412 14.58 6.54 10.97
N PHE A 413 13.24 6.55 11.05
CA PHE A 413 12.50 7.56 11.79
C PHE A 413 12.95 7.64 13.26
N THR A 414 13.14 6.51 13.93
CA THR A 414 13.64 6.45 15.31
C THR A 414 15.05 7.01 15.43
N ALA A 415 15.96 6.61 14.56
CA ALA A 415 17.34 7.09 14.51
C ALA A 415 17.44 8.60 14.28
N MET A 416 16.43 9.18 13.63
CA MET A 416 16.37 10.60 13.29
C MET A 416 15.69 11.48 14.34
N ASN A 417 14.77 10.93 15.14
CA ASN A 417 13.90 11.74 16.00
C ASN A 417 14.02 11.43 17.50
N ALA A 418 14.60 10.31 17.91
CA ALA A 418 14.76 10.01 19.33
C ALA A 418 15.72 11.01 20.00
N SER A 419 15.32 11.56 21.16
CA SER A 419 16.17 12.50 21.91
C SER A 419 17.38 11.81 22.53
N ASN A 420 17.22 10.55 22.95
CA ASN A 420 18.26 9.74 23.57
C ASN A 420 19.26 9.20 22.53
N PRO A 421 20.54 9.58 22.59
CA PRO A 421 21.56 9.12 21.64
C PRO A 421 21.74 7.59 21.62
N HIS A 422 21.46 6.91 22.74
CA HIS A 422 21.56 5.46 22.82
C HIS A 422 20.47 4.78 21.99
N LEU A 423 19.23 5.28 22.03
CA LEU A 423 18.13 4.75 21.21
C LEU A 423 18.37 5.01 19.72
N ARG A 424 18.95 6.17 19.38
CA ARG A 424 19.38 6.46 18.00
C ARG A 424 20.41 5.45 17.51
N GLN A 425 21.42 5.16 18.33
CA GLN A 425 22.48 4.19 18.03
C GLN A 425 21.92 2.76 17.88
N GLN A 426 21.03 2.33 18.78
CA GLN A 426 20.38 1.01 18.68
C GLN A 426 19.57 0.87 17.38
N ALA A 427 18.84 1.91 16.97
CA ALA A 427 18.09 1.89 15.72
C ALA A 427 19.02 1.79 14.49
N ILE A 428 20.16 2.49 14.51
CA ILE A 428 21.21 2.39 13.48
C ILE A 428 21.78 0.97 13.42
N GLU A 429 22.10 0.39 14.57
CA GLU A 429 22.63 -0.99 14.64
C GLU A 429 21.64 -2.00 14.04
N LEU A 430 20.33 -1.85 14.33
CA LEU A 430 19.30 -2.67 13.70
C LEU A 430 19.22 -2.45 12.18
N LEU A 431 19.33 -1.21 11.68
CA LEU A 431 19.39 -0.94 10.24
C LEU A 431 20.57 -1.67 9.58
N ARG A 432 21.74 -1.71 10.22
CA ARG A 432 22.92 -2.43 9.71
C ARG A 432 22.73 -3.94 9.65
N LEU A 433 21.85 -4.51 10.47
CA LEU A 433 21.49 -5.94 10.43
C LEU A 433 20.54 -6.28 9.29
N VAL A 434 19.74 -5.32 8.80
CA VAL A 434 18.80 -5.54 7.71
C VAL A 434 19.55 -5.67 6.39
N LYS A 435 19.43 -6.84 5.74
CA LYS A 435 20.10 -7.16 4.46
C LYS A 435 19.15 -7.23 3.26
N TRP A 436 17.92 -6.75 3.41
CA TRP A 436 16.93 -6.67 2.33
C TRP A 436 16.55 -5.22 2.03
N LYS A 437 15.87 -5.01 0.89
CA LYS A 437 15.31 -3.72 0.47
C LYS A 437 13.80 -3.70 0.64
N GLU A 438 13.23 -2.54 0.94
CA GLU A 438 11.79 -2.34 1.16
C GLU A 438 11.29 -1.17 0.30
N GLY A 439 10.79 -1.48 -0.90
CA GLY A 439 10.35 -0.47 -1.85
C GLY A 439 11.49 0.50 -2.19
N PHE A 440 11.31 1.78 -1.85
CA PHE A 440 12.34 2.82 -2.04
C PHE A 440 13.47 2.77 -1.01
N TRP A 441 13.33 1.99 0.07
CA TRP A 441 14.26 2.01 1.19
C TRP A 441 15.38 0.98 1.05
N GLU A 442 16.61 1.45 1.24
CA GLU A 442 17.80 0.63 1.40
C GLU A 442 18.39 0.84 2.80
N ALA A 443 18.44 -0.22 3.61
CA ALA A 443 18.82 -0.12 5.02
C ALA A 443 20.24 0.41 5.23
N GLU A 444 21.17 0.00 4.36
CA GLU A 444 22.58 0.43 4.39
C GLU A 444 22.74 1.94 4.16
N VAL A 445 21.98 2.49 3.20
CA VAL A 445 21.95 3.93 2.91
C VAL A 445 21.32 4.68 4.07
N ALA A 446 20.20 4.19 4.59
CA ALA A 446 19.50 4.78 5.73
C ALA A 446 20.39 4.82 6.99
N ALA A 447 21.12 3.73 7.29
CA ALA A 447 22.04 3.66 8.42
C ALA A 447 23.19 4.67 8.28
N THR A 448 23.81 4.74 7.09
CA THR A 448 24.92 5.66 6.82
C THR A 448 24.51 7.13 7.00
N ILE A 449 23.30 7.50 6.55
CA ILE A 449 22.78 8.86 6.75
C ILE A 449 22.53 9.13 8.23
N ALA A 450 21.89 8.20 8.94
CA ALA A 450 21.58 8.35 10.35
C ALA A 450 22.85 8.45 11.23
N GLU A 451 23.90 7.69 10.92
CA GLU A 451 25.22 7.77 11.58
C GLU A 451 25.85 9.14 11.43
N ASN A 452 25.88 9.67 10.21
CA ASN A 452 26.43 11.00 9.94
C ASN A 452 25.69 12.09 10.74
N ILE A 453 24.37 11.98 10.86
CA ILE A 453 23.55 12.95 11.59
C ILE A 453 23.76 12.81 13.09
N LEU A 454 23.85 11.58 13.61
CA LEU A 454 24.18 11.35 15.02
C LEU A 454 25.57 11.92 15.36
N TYR A 455 26.56 11.70 14.50
CA TYR A 455 27.91 12.26 14.64
C TYR A 455 27.89 13.79 14.66
N ILE A 456 27.19 14.44 13.71
CA ILE A 456 27.06 15.91 13.67
C ILE A 456 26.42 16.44 14.96
N ALA A 457 25.36 15.78 15.45
CA ALA A 457 24.67 16.18 16.67
C ALA A 457 25.56 16.07 17.92
N GLN A 458 26.35 14.99 18.04
CA GLN A 458 27.27 14.77 19.16
C GLN A 458 28.45 15.76 19.17
N ASN A 459 28.93 16.16 17.99
CA ASN A 459 30.09 17.06 17.85
C ASN A 459 29.73 18.55 17.76
N GLY A 460 28.43 18.90 17.83
CA GLY A 460 27.98 20.29 17.84
C GLY A 460 28.34 21.09 16.57
N ILE A 461 28.50 20.42 15.43
CA ILE A 461 28.91 21.06 14.16
C ILE A 461 27.75 21.92 13.64
N LYS A 462 27.87 23.24 13.83
CA LYS A 462 26.86 24.22 13.38
C LYS A 462 27.01 24.52 11.88
N GLY A 463 25.91 24.56 11.14
CA GLY A 463 25.87 25.01 9.74
C GLY A 463 25.22 24.03 8.75
N ILE A 464 24.95 22.79 9.16
CA ILE A 464 24.25 21.81 8.32
C ILE A 464 22.88 21.53 8.93
N MET A 465 21.84 22.14 8.33
CA MET A 465 20.45 21.80 8.65
C MET A 465 20.14 20.44 7.99
N VAL A 466 20.55 19.34 8.62
CA VAL A 466 20.19 18.01 8.13
C VAL A 466 18.80 17.68 8.64
N THR A 467 17.79 17.93 7.81
CA THR A 467 16.46 17.41 8.08
C THR A 467 16.46 15.90 7.85
N GLY A 468 16.13 15.12 8.88
CA GLY A 468 15.25 13.94 8.80
C GLY A 468 15.42 13.00 7.62
N GLY A 469 14.77 13.32 6.51
CA GLY A 469 14.72 12.47 5.33
C GLY A 469 15.99 12.50 4.53
N ILE A 470 16.05 11.62 3.54
CA ILE A 470 17.12 11.51 2.56
C ILE A 470 17.02 12.75 1.65
N PRO A 471 17.79 13.83 1.86
CA PRO A 471 17.68 15.02 1.02
C PRO A 471 18.55 14.85 -0.24
N GLU A 472 19.43 13.84 -0.24
CA GLU A 472 20.60 13.74 -1.12
C GLU A 472 20.78 12.33 -1.73
N LEU A 473 19.79 11.87 -2.51
CA LEU A 473 20.15 11.26 -3.81
C LEU A 473 20.89 12.26 -4.73
N ALA A 474 20.94 13.55 -4.35
CA ALA A 474 21.52 14.65 -5.12
C ALA A 474 22.93 15.12 -4.73
N LYS A 475 23.60 14.59 -3.68
CA LYS A 475 25.04 14.87 -3.49
C LYS A 475 25.94 13.65 -3.42
N LEU A 476 25.39 12.42 -3.30
CA LEU A 476 26.20 11.22 -3.08
C LEU A 476 26.32 10.29 -4.30
N HIS A 477 25.96 10.77 -5.50
CA HIS A 477 26.84 10.51 -6.64
C HIS A 477 27.93 11.58 -6.64
N CYS A 478 29.06 11.22 -6.04
CA CYS A 478 30.37 11.83 -6.26
C CYS A 478 30.60 13.21 -5.62
N PHE A 479 31.84 13.36 -5.14
CA PHE A 479 32.69 14.52 -5.37
C PHE A 479 32.19 15.54 -6.39
#